data_AF-A0A0W0TWK4-F1
#
_entry.id   AF-A0A0W0TWK4-F1
#
_cell.length_a   1.000
_cell.length_b   1.000
_cell.length_c   1.000
_cell.angle_alpha   90.00
_cell.angle_beta   90.00
_cell.angle_gamma   90.00
#
_symmetry.space_group_name_H-M   'P 1'
#
loop_
_entity.id
_entity.type
_entity.pdbx_description
1 polymer ?
#
loop_
_entity_poly.entity_id
_entity_poly.type
_entity_poly.pdbx_seq_one_letter_code
_entity_poly.pdbx_strand_id
1 'polypeptide(L)'
;MTYNKLTESCFFEARHAGTLKEGAPNLVYHRSGQAGFGDVIDLYLACDAQGGVVAARFQASGNPWLIAACEWMCARFEAQGIAAVAEIDYQTLIENFDIPRARYPVALQVEDAFKAIISEMRTRLEKKIMTEVQKHISEKKEDITLSPSALRHFTGMLAAKEGALGVLLSVKKTGCSGLSYVVDTLSEPKEDAIIQSLTDKWVLAVDRAAYPWLRGVHIDYVREGLNMRLVFQNPNQTGQCGCGESFTVDTLPKNA
;
A
#
# COMPACT_ATOMS: atom_id res chain seq x y z
N MET A 1 0.41 -41.85 14.70
CA MET A 1 1.06 -41.03 13.64
C MET A 1 2.25 -40.39 14.29
N THR A 2 3.43 -40.53 13.70
CA THR A 2 4.64 -39.85 14.19
C THR A 2 4.67 -38.48 13.52
N TYR A 3 4.51 -37.43 14.31
CA TYR A 3 4.69 -36.06 13.82
C TYR A 3 6.18 -35.76 13.69
N ASN A 4 6.56 -34.85 12.79
CA ASN A 4 7.95 -34.40 12.74
C ASN A 4 8.23 -33.42 13.90
N LYS A 5 9.51 -33.16 14.18
CA LYS A 5 9.93 -32.31 15.31
C LYS A 5 9.33 -30.91 15.25
N LEU A 6 9.21 -30.35 14.05
CA LEU A 6 8.63 -29.02 13.87
C LEU A 6 7.15 -29.01 14.27
N THR A 7 6.38 -29.98 13.77
CA THR A 7 4.97 -30.15 14.12
C THR A 7 4.78 -30.32 15.62
N GLU A 8 5.59 -31.16 16.26
CA GLU A 8 5.52 -31.36 17.72
C GLU A 8 5.81 -30.07 18.47
N SER A 9 6.88 -29.36 18.11
CA SER A 9 7.24 -28.09 18.77
C SER A 9 6.15 -27.02 18.62
N CYS A 10 5.66 -26.79 17.40
CA CYS A 10 4.63 -25.79 17.14
C CYS A 10 3.26 -26.18 17.72
N PHE A 11 2.95 -27.47 17.87
CA PHE A 11 1.70 -27.93 18.45
C PHE A 11 1.70 -27.87 19.98
N PHE A 12 2.74 -28.41 20.63
CA PHE A 12 2.78 -28.52 22.08
C PHE A 12 3.26 -27.23 22.77
N GLU A 13 4.01 -26.38 22.08
CA GLU A 13 4.57 -25.14 22.62
C GLU A 13 4.04 -23.89 21.91
N ALA A 14 2.80 -23.94 21.38
CA ALA A 14 2.19 -22.83 20.66
C ALA A 14 2.14 -21.55 21.51
N ARG A 15 2.93 -20.54 21.16
CA ARG A 15 3.05 -19.27 21.90
C ARG A 15 2.04 -18.23 21.46
N HIS A 16 1.52 -18.37 20.25
CA HIS A 16 0.60 -17.40 19.63
C HIS A 16 -0.87 -17.80 19.77
N ALA A 17 -1.16 -18.89 20.49
CA ALA A 17 -2.52 -19.30 20.82
C ALA A 17 -3.21 -18.25 21.71
N GLY A 18 -4.36 -17.74 21.28
CA GLY A 18 -5.14 -16.74 22.01
C GLY A 18 -5.82 -15.73 21.09
N THR A 19 -6.29 -14.64 21.69
CA THR A 19 -6.95 -13.53 20.99
C THR A 19 -6.21 -12.22 21.23
N LEU A 20 -6.53 -11.19 20.45
CA LEU A 20 -6.12 -9.81 20.71
C LEU A 20 -7.32 -9.00 21.22
N LYS A 21 -7.07 -8.10 22.19
CA LYS A 21 -8.10 -7.23 22.77
C LYS A 21 -8.38 -6.04 21.83
N GLU A 22 -9.56 -5.43 21.97
CA GLU A 22 -10.06 -4.30 21.17
C GLU A 22 -9.22 -3.00 21.22
N GLY A 23 -8.11 -2.94 21.97
CA GLY A 23 -7.20 -1.80 22.00
C GLY A 23 -5.97 -1.93 21.09
N ALA A 24 -5.77 -3.07 20.41
CA ALA A 24 -4.60 -3.27 19.58
C ALA A 24 -4.65 -2.41 18.30
N PRO A 25 -3.53 -1.80 17.87
CA PRO A 25 -3.52 -0.90 16.73
C PRO A 25 -3.87 -1.66 15.44
N ASN A 26 -4.77 -1.04 14.65
CA ASN A 26 -5.24 -1.56 13.37
C ASN A 26 -5.69 -3.03 13.39
N LEU A 27 -6.22 -3.53 14.51
CA LEU A 27 -6.59 -4.94 14.68
C LEU A 27 -7.59 -5.46 13.65
N VAL A 28 -7.22 -6.45 12.86
CA VAL A 28 -8.13 -7.22 11.99
C VAL A 28 -8.36 -8.62 12.54
N TYR A 29 -9.52 -9.17 12.21
CA TYR A 29 -9.93 -10.52 12.56
C TYR A 29 -10.42 -11.24 11.31
N HIS A 30 -10.07 -12.51 11.18
CA HIS A 30 -10.55 -13.37 10.11
C HIS A 30 -10.87 -14.77 10.65
N ARG A 31 -11.99 -15.34 10.21
CA ARG A 31 -12.36 -16.72 10.50
C ARG A 31 -12.39 -17.54 9.22
N SER A 32 -11.72 -18.69 9.27
CA SER A 32 -11.80 -19.74 8.26
C SER A 32 -12.46 -20.99 8.86
N GLY A 33 -13.46 -21.54 8.17
CA GLY A 33 -14.25 -22.68 8.66
C GLY A 33 -15.44 -22.27 9.55
N GLN A 34 -16.24 -23.27 9.94
CA GLN A 34 -17.46 -23.07 10.73
C GLN A 34 -17.46 -23.99 11.95
N ALA A 35 -17.82 -23.44 13.11
CA ALA A 35 -17.94 -24.22 14.35
C ALA A 35 -18.90 -25.41 14.15
N GLY A 36 -18.46 -26.60 14.59
CA GLY A 36 -19.20 -27.85 14.40
C GLY A 36 -18.96 -28.57 13.08
N PHE A 37 -18.23 -27.95 12.13
CA PHE A 37 -17.93 -28.51 10.81
C PHE A 37 -16.43 -28.45 10.49
N GLY A 38 -15.69 -29.48 10.91
CA GLY A 38 -14.28 -29.65 10.52
C GLY A 38 -13.30 -28.72 11.22
N ASP A 39 -12.23 -28.38 10.51
CA ASP A 39 -11.14 -27.52 10.99
C ASP A 39 -11.56 -26.05 10.99
N VAL A 40 -11.33 -25.33 12.09
CA VAL A 40 -11.67 -23.91 12.27
C VAL A 40 -10.44 -23.13 12.69
N ILE A 41 -10.25 -21.95 12.10
CA ILE A 41 -9.18 -20.99 12.43
C ILE A 41 -9.81 -19.62 12.67
N ASP A 42 -9.55 -19.04 13.82
CA ASP A 42 -9.76 -17.64 14.16
C ASP A 42 -8.40 -16.95 14.21
N LEU A 43 -8.15 -16.00 13.31
CA LEU A 43 -6.90 -15.25 13.21
C LEU A 43 -7.11 -13.80 13.66
N TYR A 44 -6.13 -13.28 14.39
CA TYR A 44 -6.07 -11.91 14.87
C TYR A 44 -4.73 -11.31 14.49
N LEU A 45 -4.74 -10.16 13.81
CA LEU A 45 -3.52 -9.48 13.37
C LEU A 45 -3.61 -8.00 13.74
N ALA A 46 -2.60 -7.50 14.45
CA ALA A 46 -2.46 -6.09 14.76
C ALA A 46 -1.19 -5.53 14.10
N CYS A 47 -1.28 -4.32 13.57
CA CYS A 47 -0.18 -3.64 12.90
C CYS A 47 -0.07 -2.19 13.35
N ASP A 48 1.13 -1.64 13.35
CA ASP A 48 1.36 -0.21 13.53
C ASP A 48 0.89 0.60 12.30
N ALA A 49 1.13 1.91 12.31
CA ALA A 49 0.70 2.79 11.21
C ALA A 49 1.51 2.57 9.91
N GLN A 50 2.70 2.00 10.01
CA GLN A 50 3.62 1.71 8.92
C GLN A 50 3.42 0.31 8.33
N GLY A 51 2.52 -0.49 8.92
CA GLY A 51 2.26 -1.87 8.51
C GLY A 51 3.19 -2.90 9.15
N GLY A 52 3.99 -2.51 10.15
CA GLY A 52 4.75 -3.43 10.99
C GLY A 52 3.82 -4.27 11.86
N VAL A 53 4.04 -5.58 11.90
CA VAL A 53 3.22 -6.49 12.70
C VAL A 53 3.56 -6.31 14.18
N VAL A 54 2.58 -5.90 14.97
CA VAL A 54 2.70 -5.73 16.42
C VAL A 54 2.42 -7.05 17.14
N ALA A 55 1.40 -7.78 16.68
CA ALA A 55 1.07 -9.09 17.20
C ALA A 55 0.23 -9.89 16.20
N ALA A 56 0.49 -11.20 16.13
CA ALA A 56 -0.35 -12.17 15.43
C ALA A 56 -0.79 -13.26 16.42
N ARG A 57 -2.10 -13.51 16.56
CA ARG A 57 -2.64 -14.55 17.44
C ARG A 57 -3.65 -15.40 16.70
N PHE A 58 -3.87 -16.61 17.20
CA PHE A 58 -4.86 -17.51 16.64
C PHE A 58 -5.61 -18.32 17.70
N GLN A 59 -6.85 -18.70 17.39
CA GLN A 59 -7.51 -19.84 18.02
C GLN A 59 -7.82 -20.84 16.91
N ALA A 60 -7.49 -22.11 17.13
CA ALA A 60 -7.76 -23.14 16.12
C ALA A 60 -8.32 -24.39 16.78
N SER A 61 -9.29 -25.01 16.10
CA SER A 61 -9.86 -26.30 16.46
C SER A 61 -9.73 -27.21 15.25
N GLY A 62 -8.89 -28.24 15.36
CA GLY A 62 -8.64 -29.13 14.25
C GLY A 62 -7.48 -30.08 14.51
N ASN A 63 -6.93 -30.63 13.44
CA ASN A 63 -5.80 -31.54 13.54
C ASN A 63 -4.48 -30.83 13.96
N PRO A 64 -3.47 -31.56 14.47
CA PRO A 64 -2.22 -30.95 14.92
C PRO A 64 -1.45 -30.16 13.86
N TRP A 65 -1.55 -30.53 12.57
CA TRP A 65 -0.91 -29.77 11.49
C TRP A 65 -1.52 -28.38 11.32
N LEU A 66 -2.84 -28.23 11.54
CA LEU A 66 -3.53 -26.95 11.50
C LEU A 66 -2.95 -25.99 12.55
N ILE A 67 -2.86 -26.46 13.80
CA ILE A 67 -2.38 -25.66 14.93
C ILE A 67 -0.89 -25.35 14.76
N ALA A 68 -0.09 -26.35 14.38
CA ALA A 68 1.34 -26.17 14.15
C ALA A 68 1.63 -25.18 13.02
N ALA A 69 0.89 -25.25 11.91
CA ALA A 69 1.02 -24.31 10.81
C ALA A 69 0.61 -22.89 11.21
N CYS A 70 -0.47 -22.73 11.99
CA CYS A 70 -0.87 -21.41 12.50
C CYS A 70 0.18 -20.78 13.42
N GLU A 71 0.75 -21.57 14.35
CA GLU A 71 1.83 -21.10 15.23
C GLU A 71 3.04 -20.62 14.43
N TRP A 72 3.48 -21.43 13.47
CA TRP A 72 4.64 -21.09 12.63
C TRP A 72 4.41 -19.84 11.79
N MET A 73 3.20 -19.70 11.24
CA MET A 73 2.81 -18.52 10.47
C MET A 73 2.75 -17.25 11.33
N CYS A 74 2.15 -17.33 12.53
CA CYS A 74 2.12 -16.19 13.47
C CYS A 74 3.53 -15.75 13.87
N ALA A 75 4.42 -16.70 14.20
CA ALA A 75 5.81 -16.39 14.53
C ALA A 75 6.54 -15.70 13.37
N ARG A 76 6.29 -16.14 12.13
CA ARG A 76 6.87 -15.53 10.93
C ARG A 76 6.37 -14.12 10.69
N PHE A 77 5.08 -13.85 10.94
CA PHE A 77 4.48 -12.52 10.77
C PHE A 77 5.12 -11.51 11.73
N GLU A 78 5.29 -11.89 13.00
CA GLU A 78 5.92 -11.01 13.99
C GLU A 78 7.40 -10.76 13.68
N ALA A 79 8.10 -11.74 13.09
CA ALA A 79 9.52 -11.59 12.75
C ALA A 79 9.78 -10.81 11.45
N GLN A 80 8.88 -10.90 10.46
CA GLN A 80 9.16 -10.44 9.09
C GLN A 80 8.15 -9.39 8.57
N GLY A 81 7.07 -9.12 9.31
CA GLY A 81 6.02 -8.19 8.89
C GLY A 81 5.06 -8.76 7.82
N ILE A 82 4.04 -7.98 7.45
CA ILE A 82 3.02 -8.40 6.47
C ILE A 82 3.50 -8.45 5.02
N ALA A 83 4.62 -7.79 4.71
CA ALA A 83 5.18 -7.71 3.35
C ALA A 83 5.95 -8.99 2.96
N ALA A 84 6.58 -9.66 3.92
CA ALA A 84 7.39 -10.88 3.70
C ALA A 84 6.57 -12.14 3.34
N VAL A 85 5.26 -11.97 3.20
CA VAL A 85 4.26 -13.03 3.12
C VAL A 85 3.56 -13.06 1.76
N ALA A 86 3.96 -12.19 0.82
CA ALA A 86 3.46 -12.21 -0.55
C ALA A 86 3.69 -13.57 -1.28
N GLU A 87 4.46 -14.49 -0.68
CA GLU A 87 4.76 -15.84 -1.17
C GLU A 87 4.36 -16.96 -0.19
N ILE A 88 3.21 -16.85 0.51
CA ILE A 88 2.68 -18.06 1.18
C ILE A 88 2.32 -19.07 0.10
N ASP A 89 2.96 -20.24 0.18
CA ASP A 89 2.70 -21.41 -0.64
C ASP A 89 2.37 -22.60 0.27
N TYR A 90 1.20 -23.21 0.09
CA TYR A 90 0.80 -24.41 0.82
C TYR A 90 1.80 -25.57 0.66
N GLN A 91 2.59 -25.61 -0.43
CA GLN A 91 3.62 -26.64 -0.61
C GLN A 91 4.70 -26.53 0.46
N THR A 92 5.10 -25.31 0.83
CA THR A 92 6.06 -25.10 1.92
C THR A 92 5.53 -25.62 3.25
N LEU A 93 4.21 -25.49 3.50
CA LEU A 93 3.58 -26.05 4.70
C LEU A 93 3.56 -27.58 4.65
N ILE A 94 3.26 -28.16 3.48
CA ILE A 94 3.28 -29.63 3.31
C ILE A 94 4.67 -30.18 3.60
N GLU A 95 5.71 -29.57 3.02
CA GLU A 95 7.10 -30.00 3.15
C GLU A 95 7.62 -29.83 4.57
N ASN A 96 7.43 -28.67 5.18
CA ASN A 96 7.96 -28.38 6.51
C ASN A 96 7.33 -29.24 7.62
N PHE A 97 6.05 -29.58 7.49
CA PHE A 97 5.30 -30.30 8.51
C PHE A 97 5.05 -31.79 8.18
N ASP A 98 5.62 -32.28 7.08
CA ASP A 98 5.39 -33.64 6.56
C ASP A 98 3.88 -33.99 6.50
N ILE A 99 3.08 -33.05 5.98
CA ILE A 99 1.62 -33.21 5.95
C ILE A 99 1.29 -34.35 4.98
N PRO A 100 0.56 -35.40 5.39
CA PRO A 100 0.20 -36.48 4.48
C PRO A 100 -0.81 -35.99 3.45
N ARG A 101 -0.80 -36.57 2.24
CA ARG A 101 -1.70 -36.22 1.12
C ARG A 101 -3.18 -36.11 1.52
N ALA A 102 -3.66 -37.01 2.38
CA ALA A 102 -5.03 -37.00 2.89
C ALA A 102 -5.39 -35.74 3.72
N ARG A 103 -4.40 -34.92 4.08
CA ARG A 103 -4.50 -33.71 4.90
C ARG A 103 -4.01 -32.45 4.20
N TYR A 104 -3.73 -32.49 2.89
CA TYR A 104 -3.41 -31.29 2.12
C TYR A 104 -4.46 -30.16 2.21
N PRO A 105 -5.77 -30.43 2.36
CA PRO A 105 -6.75 -29.35 2.58
C PRO A 105 -6.44 -28.46 3.79
N VAL A 106 -5.71 -28.95 4.79
CA VAL A 106 -5.26 -28.17 5.95
C VAL A 106 -4.28 -27.08 5.53
N ALA A 107 -3.30 -27.42 4.70
CA ALA A 107 -2.29 -26.47 4.24
C ALA A 107 -2.92 -25.36 3.39
N LEU A 108 -3.86 -25.73 2.51
CA LEU A 108 -4.65 -24.78 1.72
C LEU A 108 -5.49 -23.87 2.61
N GLN A 109 -6.18 -24.42 3.61
CA GLN A 109 -6.99 -23.63 4.54
C GLN A 109 -6.15 -22.61 5.32
N VAL A 110 -4.96 -23.00 5.78
CA VAL A 110 -4.02 -22.09 6.44
C VAL A 110 -3.57 -21.00 5.47
N GLU A 111 -3.12 -21.36 4.27
CA GLU A 111 -2.73 -20.39 3.24
C GLU A 111 -3.83 -19.36 2.97
N ASP A 112 -5.06 -19.83 2.71
CA ASP A 112 -6.21 -18.98 2.41
C ASP A 112 -6.54 -18.04 3.59
N ALA A 113 -6.56 -18.56 4.82
CA ALA A 113 -6.85 -17.77 6.01
C ALA A 113 -5.83 -16.65 6.22
N PHE A 114 -4.54 -16.94 6.04
CA PHE A 114 -3.48 -15.95 6.18
C PHE A 114 -3.45 -14.94 5.02
N LYS A 115 -3.71 -15.36 3.78
CA LYS A 115 -3.89 -14.43 2.64
C LYS A 115 -5.07 -13.49 2.85
N ALA A 116 -6.18 -14.01 3.37
CA ALA A 116 -7.38 -13.22 3.63
C ALA A 116 -7.15 -12.16 4.71
N ILE A 117 -6.55 -12.52 5.86
CA ILE A 117 -6.30 -11.54 6.93
C ILE A 117 -5.29 -10.46 6.53
N ILE A 118 -4.31 -10.78 5.67
CA ILE A 118 -3.39 -9.79 5.10
C ILE A 118 -4.12 -8.81 4.19
N SER A 119 -4.97 -9.33 3.29
CA SER A 119 -5.77 -8.49 2.39
C SER A 119 -6.65 -7.51 3.15
N GLU A 120 -7.29 -7.98 4.23
CA GLU A 120 -8.10 -7.14 5.12
C GLU A 120 -7.24 -6.09 5.84
N MET A 121 -6.06 -6.46 6.36
CA MET A 121 -5.14 -5.52 6.98
C MET A 121 -4.66 -4.43 6.02
N ARG A 122 -4.24 -4.81 4.80
CA ARG A 122 -3.81 -3.86 3.77
C ARG A 122 -4.93 -2.87 3.45
N THR A 123 -6.13 -3.37 3.21
CA THR A 123 -7.31 -2.55 2.94
C THR A 123 -7.60 -1.56 4.08
N ARG A 124 -7.44 -2.02 5.33
CA ARG A 124 -7.65 -1.18 6.52
C ARG A 124 -6.61 -0.07 6.64
N LEU A 125 -5.33 -0.40 6.46
CA LEU A 125 -4.24 0.57 6.51
C LEU A 125 -4.38 1.60 5.38
N GLU A 126 -4.67 1.16 4.15
CA GLU A 126 -4.92 2.04 3.01
C GLU A 126 -6.08 3.00 3.29
N LYS A 127 -7.23 2.51 3.76
CA LYS A 127 -8.38 3.37 4.10
C LYS A 127 -8.03 4.42 5.15
N LYS A 128 -7.25 4.06 6.16
CA LYS A 128 -6.85 4.98 7.23
C LYS A 128 -5.91 6.06 6.71
N ILE A 129 -4.91 5.68 5.91
CA ILE A 129 -3.99 6.62 5.28
C ILE A 129 -4.75 7.56 4.32
N MET A 130 -5.65 7.02 3.50
CA MET A 130 -6.46 7.82 2.59
C MET A 130 -7.42 8.76 3.32
N THR A 131 -7.99 8.35 4.46
CA THR A 131 -8.78 9.24 5.30
C THR A 131 -7.94 10.40 5.84
N GLU A 132 -6.69 10.12 6.23
CA GLU A 132 -5.76 11.16 6.71
C GLU A 132 -5.36 12.12 5.59
N VAL A 133 -5.04 11.59 4.41
CA VAL A 133 -4.76 12.41 3.21
C VAL A 133 -5.97 13.26 2.82
N GLN A 134 -7.19 12.71 2.90
CA GLN A 134 -8.42 13.44 2.58
C GLN A 134 -8.68 14.63 3.51
N LYS A 135 -8.28 14.57 4.79
CA LYS A 135 -8.37 15.72 5.71
C LYS A 135 -7.50 16.89 5.27
N HIS A 136 -6.44 16.61 4.52
CA HIS A 136 -5.50 17.62 4.02
C HIS A 136 -5.87 18.13 2.62
N ILE A 137 -6.96 17.64 2.01
CA ILE A 137 -7.49 18.21 0.78
C ILE A 137 -7.97 19.63 1.07
N SER A 138 -7.38 20.60 0.37
CA SER A 138 -7.73 22.00 0.56
C SER A 138 -9.14 22.27 0.04
N GLU A 139 -9.98 22.94 0.83
CA GLU A 139 -11.27 23.50 0.36
C GLU A 139 -11.06 24.57 -0.75
N LYS A 140 -9.82 24.99 -0.99
CA LYS A 140 -9.43 25.99 -1.98
C LYS A 140 -9.16 25.33 -3.33
N LYS A 141 -10.11 25.55 -4.25
CA LYS A 141 -10.11 25.46 -5.72
C LYS A 141 -8.98 24.64 -6.38
N GLU A 142 -9.39 23.60 -7.12
CA GLU A 142 -8.55 22.80 -8.04
C GLU A 142 -7.91 23.68 -9.12
N ASP A 143 -6.80 24.32 -8.78
CA ASP A 143 -6.08 25.23 -9.69
C ASP A 143 -5.11 24.46 -10.61
N ILE A 144 -4.90 23.14 -10.43
CA ILE A 144 -4.15 22.28 -11.37
C ILE A 144 -5.11 21.28 -12.01
N THR A 145 -5.06 21.16 -13.34
CA THR A 145 -5.99 20.31 -14.10
C THR A 145 -5.25 19.29 -14.95
N LEU A 146 -5.92 18.18 -15.25
CA LEU A 146 -5.37 17.10 -16.06
C LEU A 146 -6.28 16.80 -17.25
N SER A 147 -5.68 16.46 -18.38
CA SER A 147 -6.40 15.84 -19.47
C SER A 147 -6.80 14.39 -19.13
N PRO A 148 -7.77 13.80 -19.84
CA PRO A 148 -8.11 12.39 -19.67
C PRO A 148 -6.93 11.44 -19.93
N SER A 149 -6.02 11.78 -20.84
CA SER A 149 -4.81 11.01 -21.14
C SER A 149 -3.80 11.08 -20.00
N ALA A 150 -3.57 12.26 -19.42
CA ALA A 150 -2.70 12.42 -18.25
C ALA A 150 -3.24 11.66 -17.04
N LEU A 151 -4.55 11.76 -16.78
CA LEU A 151 -5.20 11.01 -15.70
C LEU A 151 -5.03 9.49 -15.87
N ARG A 152 -5.21 8.96 -17.09
CA ARG A 152 -4.98 7.53 -17.38
C ARG A 152 -3.51 7.14 -17.18
N HIS A 153 -2.58 7.98 -17.61
CA HIS A 153 -1.16 7.71 -17.45
C HIS A 153 -0.78 7.64 -15.97
N PHE A 154 -1.20 8.62 -15.16
CA PHE A 154 -0.93 8.64 -13.72
C PHE A 154 -1.60 7.48 -13.00
N THR A 155 -2.88 7.20 -13.26
CA THR A 155 -3.56 6.05 -12.61
C THR A 155 -2.91 4.72 -12.99
N GLY A 156 -2.45 4.55 -14.24
CA GLY A 156 -1.68 3.36 -14.64
C GLY A 156 -0.32 3.24 -13.93
N MET A 157 0.41 4.35 -13.80
CA MET A 157 1.67 4.39 -13.05
C MET A 157 1.47 4.07 -11.56
N LEU A 158 0.41 4.62 -10.95
CA LEU A 158 0.09 4.39 -9.54
C LEU A 158 -0.41 2.97 -9.28
N ALA A 159 -1.18 2.38 -10.20
CA ALA A 159 -1.64 1.00 -10.09
C ALA A 159 -0.49 -0.02 -10.13
N ALA A 160 0.62 0.31 -10.78
CA ALA A 160 1.81 -0.55 -10.84
C ALA A 160 2.67 -0.51 -9.57
N LYS A 161 2.38 0.38 -8.61
CA LYS A 161 3.19 0.58 -7.41
C LYS A 161 2.35 0.38 -6.16
N GLU A 162 2.58 -0.72 -5.45
CA GLU A 162 1.93 -0.97 -4.16
C GLU A 162 2.22 0.16 -3.16
N GLY A 163 1.20 0.55 -2.38
CA GLY A 163 1.32 1.62 -1.39
C GLY A 163 1.38 3.04 -1.95
N ALA A 164 1.17 3.25 -3.25
CA ALA A 164 1.10 4.59 -3.82
C ALA A 164 -0.18 5.32 -3.39
N LEU A 165 -0.02 6.49 -2.75
CA LEU A 165 -1.11 7.36 -2.31
C LEU A 165 -1.52 8.35 -3.41
N GLY A 166 -0.63 8.66 -4.34
CA GLY A 166 -0.90 9.63 -5.38
C GLY A 166 0.33 10.08 -6.14
N VAL A 167 0.18 11.19 -6.87
CA VAL A 167 1.27 11.87 -7.58
C VAL A 167 1.73 13.07 -6.76
N LEU A 168 3.05 13.25 -6.62
CA LEU A 168 3.66 14.45 -6.07
C LEU A 168 4.27 15.29 -7.20
N LEU A 169 3.74 16.51 -7.38
CA LEU A 169 4.30 17.52 -8.26
C LEU A 169 5.24 18.44 -7.48
N SER A 170 6.44 18.65 -8.01
CA SER A 170 7.37 19.63 -7.51
C SER A 170 8.15 20.29 -8.64
N VAL A 171 9.04 21.23 -8.30
CA VAL A 171 9.96 21.85 -9.25
C VAL A 171 11.39 21.73 -8.73
N LYS A 172 12.34 21.49 -9.63
CA LYS A 172 13.78 21.53 -9.34
C LYS A 172 14.45 22.66 -10.10
N LYS A 173 15.43 23.33 -9.49
CA LYS A 173 16.21 24.37 -10.18
C LYS A 173 17.14 23.74 -11.21
N THR A 174 17.14 24.28 -12.42
CA THR A 174 18.02 23.86 -13.53
C THR A 174 18.67 25.08 -14.19
N GLY A 175 20.00 25.10 -14.26
CA GLY A 175 20.74 26.25 -14.77
C GLY A 175 20.63 27.51 -13.90
N CYS A 176 20.94 28.68 -14.47
CA CYS A 176 20.98 29.95 -13.73
C CYS A 176 19.59 30.44 -13.29
N SER A 177 18.57 30.25 -14.13
CA SER A 177 17.21 30.78 -13.94
C SER A 177 16.09 29.79 -14.30
N GLY A 178 16.42 28.56 -14.67
CA GLY A 178 15.43 27.56 -15.08
C GLY A 178 14.87 26.74 -13.92
N LEU A 179 13.67 26.25 -14.11
CA LEU A 179 12.99 25.29 -13.28
C LEU A 179 12.59 24.09 -14.15
N SER A 180 12.60 22.88 -13.60
CA SER A 180 12.06 21.71 -14.27
C SER A 180 10.94 21.10 -13.45
N TYR A 181 9.90 20.63 -14.13
CA TYR A 181 8.83 19.87 -13.49
C TYR A 181 9.37 18.53 -13.00
N VAL A 182 8.92 18.12 -11.82
CA VAL A 182 9.23 16.82 -11.24
C VAL A 182 7.92 16.15 -10.86
N VAL A 183 7.76 14.91 -11.29
CA VAL A 183 6.59 14.07 -11.04
C VAL A 183 7.07 12.82 -10.33
N ASP A 184 6.74 12.70 -9.06
CA ASP A 184 7.09 11.55 -8.23
C ASP A 184 5.84 10.82 -7.76
N THR A 185 6.01 9.59 -7.26
CA THR A 185 4.95 8.92 -6.50
C THR A 185 4.93 9.45 -5.07
N LEU A 186 3.76 9.85 -4.59
CA LEU A 186 3.52 10.07 -3.17
C LEU A 186 3.28 8.72 -2.50
N SER A 187 4.21 8.28 -1.65
CA SER A 187 4.10 7.01 -0.90
C SER A 187 3.70 7.21 0.56
N GLU A 188 3.87 8.43 1.09
CA GLU A 188 3.53 8.78 2.47
C GLU A 188 2.80 10.13 2.50
N PRO A 189 1.92 10.38 3.49
CA PRO A 189 1.28 11.68 3.66
C PRO A 189 2.33 12.80 3.80
N LYS A 190 2.08 13.94 3.15
CA LYS A 190 2.94 15.13 3.25
C LYS A 190 2.10 16.30 3.75
N GLU A 191 2.23 16.62 5.04
CA GLU A 191 1.38 17.58 5.75
C GLU A 191 1.37 18.98 5.12
N ASP A 192 2.53 19.46 4.65
CA ASP A 192 2.67 20.79 4.05
C ASP A 192 2.24 20.86 2.58
N ALA A 193 1.99 19.72 1.92
CA ALA A 193 1.64 19.72 0.52
C ALA A 193 0.23 20.27 0.29
N ILE A 194 0.02 20.90 -0.88
CA ILE A 194 -1.32 21.24 -1.33
C ILE A 194 -1.89 20.01 -2.02
N ILE A 195 -2.98 19.47 -1.48
CA ILE A 195 -3.55 18.20 -1.93
C ILE A 195 -4.91 18.48 -2.57
N GLN A 196 -5.11 17.91 -3.75
CA GLN A 196 -6.41 17.83 -4.43
C GLN A 196 -6.71 16.38 -4.80
N SER A 197 -7.99 16.07 -5.00
CA SER A 197 -8.38 14.73 -5.45
C SER A 197 -7.89 14.48 -6.87
N LEU A 198 -7.35 13.28 -7.12
CA LEU A 198 -7.07 12.79 -8.47
C LEU A 198 -8.12 11.76 -8.88
N THR A 199 -8.46 10.85 -7.97
CA THR A 199 -9.58 9.90 -8.03
C THR A 199 -10.08 9.61 -6.61
N ASP A 200 -11.10 8.78 -6.45
CA ASP A 200 -11.53 8.29 -5.12
C ASP A 200 -10.44 7.50 -4.37
N LYS A 201 -9.41 7.02 -5.08
CA LYS A 201 -8.32 6.20 -4.53
C LYS A 201 -7.01 6.96 -4.37
N TRP A 202 -6.75 7.98 -5.18
CA TRP A 202 -5.46 8.64 -5.26
C TRP A 202 -5.59 10.15 -5.26
N VAL A 203 -4.54 10.82 -4.79
CA VAL A 203 -4.48 12.29 -4.78
C VAL A 203 -3.42 12.85 -5.72
N LEU A 204 -3.56 14.13 -6.04
CA LEU A 204 -2.50 14.95 -6.59
C LEU A 204 -2.01 15.88 -5.48
N ALA A 205 -0.78 15.68 -5.05
CA ALA A 205 -0.09 16.54 -4.10
C ALA A 205 0.87 17.48 -4.84
N VAL A 206 0.97 18.71 -4.36
CA VAL A 206 1.90 19.72 -4.88
C VAL A 206 2.77 20.19 -3.75
N ASP A 207 4.08 20.19 -3.93
CA ASP A 207 4.99 20.78 -2.94
C ASP A 207 4.64 22.25 -2.70
N ARG A 208 4.48 22.65 -1.44
CA ARG A 208 4.13 24.02 -1.05
C ARG A 208 5.07 25.05 -1.65
N ALA A 209 6.37 24.75 -1.68
CA ALA A 209 7.38 25.65 -2.23
C ALA A 209 7.29 25.74 -3.77
N ALA A 210 6.78 24.70 -4.42
CA ALA A 210 6.58 24.65 -5.87
C ALA A 210 5.26 25.30 -6.29
N TYR A 211 4.26 25.33 -5.41
CA TYR A 211 2.90 25.76 -5.73
C TYR A 211 2.78 27.12 -6.42
N PRO A 212 3.49 28.19 -6.01
CA PRO A 212 3.43 29.47 -6.72
C PRO A 212 3.77 29.34 -8.21
N TRP A 213 4.65 28.41 -8.58
CA TRP A 213 5.08 28.19 -9.96
C TRP A 213 4.16 27.26 -10.74
N LEU A 214 3.41 26.41 -10.04
CA LEU A 214 2.57 25.35 -10.62
C LEU A 214 1.08 25.70 -10.65
N ARG A 215 0.70 26.82 -10.04
CA ARG A 215 -0.69 27.28 -9.99
C ARG A 215 -1.26 27.52 -11.40
N GLY A 216 -2.39 26.91 -11.73
CA GLY A 216 -3.03 27.07 -13.04
C GLY A 216 -2.50 26.11 -14.11
N VAL A 217 -1.56 25.22 -13.78
CA VAL A 217 -0.98 24.29 -14.75
C VAL A 217 -2.04 23.30 -15.25
N HIS A 218 -2.07 23.11 -16.57
CA HIS A 218 -2.77 22.01 -17.21
C HIS A 218 -1.77 20.95 -17.68
N ILE A 219 -1.99 19.69 -17.28
CA ILE A 219 -1.10 18.56 -17.61
C ILE A 219 -1.79 17.66 -18.63
N ASP A 220 -1.11 17.41 -19.75
CA ASP A 220 -1.53 16.45 -20.76
C ASP A 220 -0.48 15.33 -20.92
N TYR A 221 -0.88 14.19 -21.48
CA TYR A 221 -0.01 13.11 -21.88
C TYR A 221 -0.24 12.83 -23.37
N VAL A 222 0.70 13.29 -24.19
CA VAL A 222 0.57 13.28 -25.64
C VAL A 222 1.47 12.23 -26.26
N ARG A 223 1.02 11.70 -27.39
CA ARG A 223 1.83 10.85 -28.26
C ARG A 223 2.31 11.66 -29.45
N GLU A 224 3.61 11.84 -29.56
CA GLU A 224 4.27 12.49 -30.69
C GLU A 224 5.08 11.42 -31.44
N GLY A 225 4.47 10.86 -32.48
CA GLY A 225 5.05 9.75 -33.24
C GLY A 225 5.17 8.47 -32.41
N LEU A 226 6.42 8.01 -32.21
CA LEU A 226 6.74 6.85 -31.37
C LEU A 226 6.97 7.23 -29.90
N ASN A 227 7.11 8.51 -29.59
CA ASN A 227 7.38 8.98 -28.24
C ASN A 227 6.07 9.35 -27.55
N MET A 228 6.00 9.12 -26.24
CA MET A 228 4.95 9.63 -25.38
C MET A 228 5.59 10.48 -24.30
N ARG A 229 4.98 11.62 -23.99
CA ARG A 229 5.53 12.53 -22.97
C ARG A 229 4.42 13.30 -22.25
N LEU A 230 4.75 13.75 -21.05
CA LEU A 230 3.95 14.72 -20.32
C LEU A 230 4.18 16.11 -20.92
N VAL A 231 3.10 16.85 -21.11
CA VAL A 231 3.12 18.25 -21.56
C VAL A 231 2.50 19.10 -20.48
N PHE A 232 3.26 20.09 -20.02
CA PHE A 232 2.83 21.04 -19.01
C PHE A 232 2.52 22.37 -19.68
N GLN A 233 1.25 22.78 -19.62
CA GLN A 233 0.79 24.09 -20.06
C GLN A 233 0.69 24.98 -18.83
N ASN A 234 1.74 25.77 -18.58
CA ASN A 234 1.87 26.58 -17.39
C ASN A 234 1.62 28.06 -17.70
N PRO A 235 0.56 28.69 -17.16
CA PRO A 235 0.28 30.11 -17.40
C PRO A 235 1.32 31.05 -16.78
N ASN A 236 2.16 30.56 -15.86
CA ASN A 236 3.19 31.35 -15.19
C ASN A 236 4.53 31.36 -15.93
N GLN A 237 4.71 30.54 -16.97
CA GLN A 237 5.99 30.43 -17.67
C GLN A 237 6.22 31.59 -18.65
N THR A 238 7.43 32.13 -18.67
CA THR A 238 7.86 33.17 -19.61
C THR A 238 8.76 32.63 -20.72
N GLY A 239 9.24 31.39 -20.54
CA GLY A 239 9.97 30.62 -21.54
C GLY A 239 9.93 29.14 -21.23
N GLN A 240 10.13 28.30 -22.24
CA GLN A 240 10.11 26.84 -22.13
C GLN A 240 11.20 26.23 -23.01
N CYS A 241 11.88 25.19 -22.53
CA CYS A 241 12.86 24.46 -23.34
C CYS A 241 12.15 23.63 -24.43
N GLY A 242 12.85 23.32 -25.53
CA GLY A 242 12.25 22.61 -26.67
C GLY A 242 11.61 21.25 -26.37
N CYS A 243 12.06 20.54 -25.32
CA CYS A 243 11.44 19.29 -24.86
C CYS A 243 10.23 19.50 -23.92
N GLY A 244 10.02 20.72 -23.42
CA GLY A 244 8.91 21.08 -22.56
C GLY A 244 9.05 20.73 -21.07
N GLU A 245 10.14 20.07 -20.67
CA GLU A 245 10.36 19.58 -19.30
C GLU A 245 10.89 20.66 -18.33
N SER A 246 11.36 21.79 -18.87
CA SER A 246 11.89 22.92 -18.11
C SER A 246 11.34 24.25 -18.61
N PHE A 247 11.23 25.21 -17.71
CA PHE A 247 10.63 26.51 -17.94
C PHE A 247 11.37 27.62 -17.17
N THR A 248 11.18 28.85 -17.61
CA THR A 248 11.65 30.06 -16.92
C THR A 248 10.46 30.90 -16.50
N VAL A 249 10.69 31.74 -15.50
CA VAL A 249 9.69 32.62 -14.88
C VAL A 249 10.36 33.95 -14.56
N ASP A 250 9.71 35.07 -14.85
CA ASP A 250 10.33 36.39 -14.70
C ASP A 250 10.41 36.84 -13.22
N THR A 251 9.40 36.49 -12.41
CA THR A 251 9.34 36.76 -10.96
C THR A 251 8.34 35.81 -10.27
N LEU A 252 8.43 35.65 -8.94
CA LEU A 252 7.38 34.99 -8.15
C LEU A 252 6.02 35.64 -8.45
N PRO A 253 4.97 34.88 -8.80
CA PRO A 253 3.67 35.47 -9.11
C PRO A 253 3.14 36.24 -7.89
N LYS A 254 2.69 37.48 -8.13
CA LYS A 254 2.35 38.49 -7.10
C LYS A 254 1.18 38.12 -6.18
N ASN A 255 0.59 36.93 -6.32
CA ASN A 255 -0.55 36.44 -5.54
C ASN A 255 -0.22 35.12 -4.83
N ALA A 256 0.93 35.08 -4.13
CA ALA A 256 1.29 34.04 -3.18
C ALA A 256 0.46 34.14 -1.89
#